data_AF-A0A8T7MM70-F1
#
_entry.id   AF-A0A8T7MM70-F1
#
_cell.length_a   1.000
_cell.length_b   1.000
_cell.length_c   1.000
_cell.angle_alpha   90.00
_cell.angle_beta   90.00
_cell.angle_gamma   90.00
#
_symmetry.space_group_name_H-M   'P 1'
#
loop_
_entity.id
_entity.type
_entity.pdbx_description
1 polymer ?
#
loop_
_entity_poly.entity_id
_entity_poly.type
_entity_poly.pdbx_seq_one_letter_code
_entity_poly.pdbx_strand_id
1 'polypeptide(L)'
;MKVYWLYQCDYGHSWILFRDEQELERSEDKICSFGHEAVTLRKRKPVDEVKIIIQPAGYVSDPVKNQVVFQNKYRLVISNLDGTEERVSVQVYSWKELLDLIEKIHIRAKSTEEAWRLWDQIKP
;
A
#
# COMPACT_ATOMS: atom_id res chain seq x y z
N MET A 1 -3.75 -14.33 16.88
CA MET A 1 -2.84 -13.67 15.92
C MET A 1 -3.69 -13.19 14.76
N LYS A 2 -3.52 -11.93 14.32
CA LYS A 2 -4.24 -11.43 13.15
C LYS A 2 -3.73 -12.13 11.90
N VAL A 3 -4.59 -12.32 10.91
CA VAL A 3 -4.31 -12.86 9.57
C VAL A 3 -5.09 -12.03 8.57
N TYR A 4 -4.61 -11.96 7.33
CA TYR A 4 -5.40 -11.40 6.25
C TYR A 4 -5.88 -12.52 5.33
N TRP A 5 -7.13 -12.39 4.94
CA TRP A 5 -7.84 -13.33 4.08
C TRP A 5 -8.04 -12.63 2.75
N LEU A 6 -7.35 -13.10 1.72
CA LEU A 6 -7.46 -12.60 0.36
C LEU A 6 -8.44 -13.46 -0.41
N TYR A 7 -9.56 -12.84 -0.79
CA TYR A 7 -10.60 -13.42 -1.60
C TYR A 7 -10.44 -13.00 -3.06
N GLN A 8 -10.85 -13.87 -3.98
CA GLN A 8 -10.93 -13.55 -5.40
C GLN A 8 -12.11 -14.28 -6.05
N CYS A 9 -12.91 -13.55 -6.82
CA CYS A 9 -13.97 -14.12 -7.67
C CYS A 9 -13.45 -14.40 -9.10
N ASP A 10 -14.22 -15.16 -9.87
CA ASP A 10 -13.95 -15.50 -11.29
C ASP A 10 -13.98 -14.30 -12.23
N TYR A 11 -14.63 -13.21 -11.84
CA TYR A 11 -14.60 -11.92 -12.56
C TYR A 11 -13.34 -11.07 -12.29
N GLY A 12 -12.39 -11.58 -11.50
CA GLY A 12 -11.12 -10.88 -11.22
C GLY A 12 -11.17 -9.83 -10.11
N HIS A 13 -12.32 -9.62 -9.45
CA HIS A 13 -12.37 -8.79 -8.24
C HIS A 13 -11.70 -9.50 -7.07
N SER A 14 -10.90 -8.76 -6.31
CA SER A 14 -10.27 -9.24 -5.08
C SER A 14 -10.52 -8.29 -3.91
N TRP A 15 -10.60 -8.85 -2.71
CA TRP A 15 -10.78 -8.09 -1.47
C TRP A 15 -10.07 -8.79 -0.31
N ILE A 16 -9.75 -8.00 0.71
CA ILE A 16 -8.95 -8.44 1.85
C ILE A 16 -9.75 -8.17 3.12
N LEU A 17 -9.82 -9.18 4.00
CA LEU A 17 -10.36 -9.03 5.35
C LEU A 17 -9.27 -9.31 6.38
N PHE A 18 -9.14 -8.43 7.36
CA PHE A 18 -8.25 -8.63 8.51
C PHE A 18 -9.05 -9.27 9.65
N ARG A 19 -8.66 -10.49 10.03
CA ARG A 19 -9.40 -11.37 10.94
C ARG A 19 -8.46 -11.95 11.99
N ASP A 20 -8.99 -12.44 13.09
CA ASP A 20 -8.21 -13.33 13.95
C ASP A 20 -8.06 -14.71 13.28
N GLU A 21 -6.91 -15.38 13.47
CA GLU A 21 -6.60 -16.67 12.84
C GLU A 21 -7.66 -17.75 13.10
N GLN A 22 -8.30 -17.69 14.28
CA GLN A 22 -9.32 -18.63 14.71
C GLN A 22 -10.75 -18.14 14.41
N GLU A 23 -10.91 -16.94 13.83
CA GLU A 23 -12.21 -16.42 13.48
C GLU A 23 -12.84 -17.27 12.36
N LEU A 24 -14.13 -17.57 12.51
CA LEU A 24 -14.86 -18.34 11.51
C LEU A 24 -15.25 -17.44 10.34
N GLU A 25 -15.16 -18.02 9.15
CA GLU A 25 -15.57 -17.37 7.92
C GLU A 25 -17.10 -17.22 7.87
N ARG A 26 -17.57 -16.00 7.57
CA ARG A 26 -19.00 -15.72 7.41
C ARG A 26 -19.40 -15.83 5.95
N SER A 27 -20.65 -16.16 5.68
CA SER A 27 -21.16 -16.23 4.30
C SER A 27 -21.02 -14.89 3.55
N GLU A 28 -21.18 -13.78 4.27
CA GLU A 28 -21.05 -12.42 3.75
C GLU A 28 -19.62 -12.11 3.28
N ASP A 29 -18.61 -12.73 3.90
CA ASP A 29 -17.19 -12.51 3.57
C ASP A 29 -16.83 -13.00 2.17
N LYS A 30 -17.61 -13.95 1.66
CA LYS A 30 -17.41 -14.59 0.35
C LYS A 30 -17.99 -13.78 -0.80
N ILE A 31 -18.68 -12.68 -0.52
CA ILE A 31 -19.38 -11.90 -1.54
C ILE A 31 -18.63 -10.60 -1.81
N CYS A 32 -18.23 -10.38 -3.07
CA CYS A 32 -17.62 -9.12 -3.46
C CYS A 32 -18.66 -7.98 -3.48
N SER A 33 -18.21 -6.73 -3.59
CA SER A 33 -19.10 -5.55 -3.67
C SER A 33 -20.09 -5.56 -4.85
N PHE A 34 -19.89 -6.47 -5.82
CA PHE A 34 -20.75 -6.66 -6.99
C PHE A 34 -21.65 -7.90 -6.89
N GLY A 35 -21.65 -8.61 -5.76
CA GLY A 35 -22.51 -9.78 -5.53
C GLY A 35 -21.95 -11.11 -6.04
N HIS A 36 -20.70 -11.17 -6.49
CA HIS A 36 -20.07 -12.41 -6.95
C HIS A 36 -19.45 -13.20 -5.78
N GLU A 37 -19.58 -14.52 -5.82
CA GLU A 37 -18.98 -15.41 -4.84
C GLU A 37 -17.47 -15.59 -5.09
N ALA A 38 -16.70 -15.64 -4.00
CA ALA A 38 -15.28 -15.93 -4.05
C ALA A 38 -15.05 -17.38 -4.50
N VAL A 39 -14.22 -17.55 -5.52
CA VAL A 39 -13.78 -18.86 -6.00
C VAL A 39 -12.47 -19.30 -5.37
N THR A 40 -11.71 -18.36 -4.79
CA THR A 40 -10.51 -18.68 -4.00
C THR A 40 -10.43 -17.87 -2.72
N LEU A 41 -9.84 -18.49 -1.70
CA LEU A 41 -9.44 -17.86 -0.44
C LEU A 41 -7.97 -18.21 -0.15
N ARG A 42 -7.16 -17.19 0.09
CA ARG A 42 -5.80 -17.34 0.60
C ARG A 42 -5.71 -16.70 1.98
N LYS A 43 -5.45 -17.52 3.00
CA LYS A 43 -5.14 -17.04 4.34
C LYS A 43 -3.63 -16.85 4.45
N ARG A 44 -3.21 -15.65 4.79
CA ARG A 44 -1.81 -15.34 5.05
C ARG A 44 -1.68 -14.73 6.43
N LYS A 45 -0.63 -15.11 7.13
CA LYS A 45 -0.20 -14.36 8.30
C LYS A 45 0.19 -12.96 7.78
N PRO A 46 -0.08 -11.87 8.52
CA PRO A 46 0.54 -10.59 8.27
C PRO A 46 1.99 -10.80 8.70
N VAL A 47 2.77 -11.45 7.84
CA VAL A 47 4.19 -11.68 8.08
C VAL A 47 4.85 -10.35 7.77
N ASP A 48 4.67 -9.38 8.66
CA ASP A 48 5.37 -8.10 8.70
C ASP A 48 5.52 -7.35 7.35
N GLU A 49 4.62 -7.61 6.39
CA GLU A 49 4.64 -7.02 5.06
C GLU A 49 4.12 -5.57 5.13
N VAL A 50 4.79 -4.67 4.43
CA VAL A 50 4.35 -3.27 4.28
C VAL A 50 3.76 -3.04 2.91
N LYS A 51 2.73 -2.18 2.85
CA LYS A 51 2.22 -1.60 1.62
C LYS A 51 3.08 -0.40 1.25
N ILE A 52 3.49 -0.34 -0.01
CA ILE A 52 4.13 0.82 -0.60
C ILE A 52 3.13 1.45 -1.56
N ILE A 53 2.86 2.74 -1.36
CA ILE A 53 1.90 3.53 -2.13
C ILE A 53 2.65 4.70 -2.77
N ILE A 54 2.38 4.95 -4.05
CA ILE A 54 2.94 6.08 -4.80
C ILE A 54 1.85 7.11 -5.00
N GLN A 55 2.00 8.29 -4.40
CA GLN A 55 0.99 9.34 -4.44
C GLN A 55 1.47 10.52 -5.30
N PRO A 56 0.69 11.04 -6.27
CA PRO A 56 1.04 12.26 -6.99
C PRO A 56 1.14 13.46 -6.05
N ALA A 57 2.18 14.27 -6.16
CA ALA A 57 2.43 15.39 -5.25
C ALA A 57 1.65 16.68 -5.56
N GLY A 58 0.67 16.64 -6.47
CA GLY A 58 -0.03 17.81 -6.99
C GLY A 58 0.79 18.61 -8.01
N TYR A 59 0.10 19.44 -8.81
CA TYR A 59 0.72 20.32 -9.80
C TYR A 59 0.72 21.77 -9.28
N VAL A 60 1.83 22.50 -9.47
CA VAL A 60 1.87 23.96 -9.32
C VAL A 60 1.97 24.55 -10.72
N SER A 61 0.91 25.23 -11.15
CA SER A 61 0.84 26.00 -12.39
C SER A 61 1.01 27.48 -12.07
N ASP A 62 1.95 28.16 -12.75
CA ASP A 62 2.05 29.62 -12.71
C ASP A 62 0.93 30.20 -13.58
N PRO A 63 -0.08 30.88 -13.00
CA PRO A 63 -1.22 31.39 -13.75
C PRO A 63 -0.87 32.59 -14.65
N VAL A 64 0.28 33.23 -14.45
CA VAL A 64 0.72 34.41 -15.21
C VAL A 64 1.58 34.00 -16.40
N LYS A 65 2.42 32.97 -16.24
CA LYS A 65 3.28 32.46 -17.33
C LYS A 65 2.70 31.27 -18.10
N ASN A 66 1.58 30.70 -17.64
CA ASN A 66 0.99 29.47 -18.17
C ASN A 66 2.03 28.33 -18.28
N GLN A 67 2.98 28.29 -17.35
CA GLN A 67 4.05 27.31 -17.28
C GLN A 67 3.81 26.38 -16.10
N VAL A 68 3.96 25.08 -16.34
CA VAL A 68 3.87 24.08 -15.28
C VAL A 68 5.23 24.00 -14.59
N VAL A 69 5.30 24.45 -13.34
CA VAL A 69 6.56 24.55 -12.60
C VAL A 69 6.89 23.23 -11.88
N PHE A 70 5.87 22.43 -11.56
CA PHE A 70 6.01 21.12 -10.92
C PHE A 70 5.14 20.08 -11.62
N GLN A 71 5.75 19.24 -12.47
CA GLN A 71 5.12 18.09 -13.12
C GLN A 71 5.89 16.80 -12.79
N ASN A 72 5.19 15.66 -12.76
CA ASN A 72 5.78 14.33 -12.56
C ASN A 72 6.56 14.15 -11.24
N LYS A 73 6.02 14.72 -10.16
CA LYS A 73 6.54 14.54 -8.80
C LYS A 73 5.57 13.72 -7.95
N TYR A 74 6.15 12.89 -7.10
CA TYR A 74 5.43 11.88 -6.34
C TYR A 74 5.91 11.88 -4.90
N ARG A 75 5.00 11.57 -3.98
CA ARG A 75 5.32 11.22 -2.60
C ARG A 75 5.35 9.70 -2.48
N LEU A 76 6.31 9.23 -1.69
CA LEU A 76 6.34 7.85 -1.27
C LEU A 76 5.50 7.73 0.00
N VAL A 77 4.73 6.66 0.11
CA VAL A 77 3.93 6.35 1.28
C VAL A 77 4.19 4.90 1.64
N ILE A 78 4.50 4.64 2.91
CA ILE A 78 4.56 3.28 3.44
C ILE A 78 3.47 3.15 4.50
N SER A 79 2.71 2.07 4.40
CA SER A 79 1.68 1.72 5.34
C SER A 79 1.84 0.28 5.79
N ASN A 80 1.39 -0.06 6.98
CA ASN A 80 1.09 -1.45 7.30
C ASN A 80 -0.08 -1.96 6.41
N LEU A 81 -0.29 -3.29 6.37
CA LEU A 81 -1.30 -3.89 5.49
C LEU A 81 -2.73 -3.43 5.77
N ASP A 82 -3.09 -3.14 7.02
CA ASP A 82 -4.45 -2.72 7.39
C ASP A 82 -4.69 -1.21 7.24
N GLY A 83 -3.65 -0.41 7.03
CA GLY A 83 -3.78 1.03 6.85
C GLY A 83 -3.82 1.83 8.14
N THR A 84 -3.65 1.20 9.31
CA THR A 84 -3.74 1.92 10.59
C THR A 84 -2.51 2.76 10.88
N GLU A 85 -1.34 2.37 10.36
CA GLU A 85 -0.10 3.09 10.49
C GLU A 85 0.46 3.44 9.11
N GLU A 86 0.51 4.74 8.83
CA GLU A 86 1.02 5.28 7.56
C GLU A 86 2.11 6.33 7.80
N ARG A 87 3.13 6.31 6.95
CA ARG A 87 4.14 7.36 6.87
C ARG A 87 4.23 7.88 5.44
N VAL A 88 4.08 9.19 5.30
CA VAL A 88 4.14 9.91 4.03
C VAL A 88 5.43 10.72 3.94
N SER A 89 6.10 10.69 2.79
CA SER A 89 7.33 11.44 2.58
C SER A 89 7.05 12.95 2.60
N VAL A 90 7.94 13.70 3.24
CA VAL A 90 7.86 15.18 3.25
C VAL A 90 8.34 15.74 1.92
N GLN A 91 9.45 15.21 1.39
CA GLN A 91 9.96 15.53 0.06
C GLN A 91 9.15 14.86 -1.05
N VAL A 92 9.29 15.42 -2.25
CA VAL A 92 8.71 14.92 -3.50
C VAL A 92 9.81 14.42 -4.42
N TYR A 93 9.61 13.26 -5.01
CA TYR A 93 10.60 12.57 -5.84
C TYR A 93 10.14 12.52 -7.30
N SER A 94 11.09 12.49 -8.22
CA SER A 94 10.81 12.02 -9.58
C SER A 94 10.48 10.52 -9.56
N TRP A 95 9.89 10.02 -10.64
CA TRP A 95 9.57 8.60 -10.77
C TRP A 95 10.80 7.70 -10.57
N LYS A 96 11.95 8.07 -11.16
CA LYS A 96 13.18 7.31 -11.06
C LYS A 96 13.70 7.25 -9.61
N GLU A 97 13.80 8.40 -8.95
CA GLU A 97 14.23 8.48 -7.54
C GLU A 97 13.30 7.66 -6.64
N LEU A 98 12.00 7.68 -6.93
CA LEU A 98 11.01 6.95 -6.16
C LEU A 98 11.17 5.43 -6.33
N LEU A 99 11.41 4.94 -7.54
CA LEU A 99 11.70 3.52 -7.76
C LEU A 99 12.96 3.06 -7.03
N ASP A 100 14.04 3.85 -7.04
CA ASP A 100 15.27 3.54 -6.30
C ASP A 100 15.03 3.45 -4.78
N LEU A 101 14.14 4.30 -4.25
CA LEU A 101 13.73 4.26 -2.84
C LEU A 101 12.87 3.03 -2.54
N ILE A 102 11.90 2.73 -3.40
CA ILE A 102 11.05 1.54 -3.27
C ILE A 102 11.91 0.29 -3.28
N GLU A 103 12.86 0.17 -4.20
CA GLU A 103 13.75 -0.99 -4.29
C GLU A 103 14.54 -1.18 -2.98
N LYS A 104 15.11 -0.10 -2.43
CA LYS A 104 15.83 -0.15 -1.15
C LYS A 104 14.96 -0.62 0.01
N ILE A 105 13.71 -0.17 0.07
CA ILE A 105 12.77 -0.53 1.13
C ILE A 105 12.27 -1.97 0.92
N HIS A 106 11.81 -2.29 -0.29
CA HIS A 106 11.19 -3.57 -0.62
C HIS A 106 12.18 -4.75 -0.54
N ILE A 107 13.43 -4.55 -0.94
CA ILE A 107 14.46 -5.61 -0.85
C ILE A 107 14.93 -5.83 0.59
N ARG A 108 14.95 -4.77 1.42
CA ARG A 108 15.60 -4.82 2.73
C ARG A 108 14.65 -4.98 3.90
N ALA A 109 13.42 -4.50 3.79
CA ALA A 109 12.42 -4.67 4.83
C ALA A 109 11.88 -6.10 4.79
N LYS A 110 12.32 -6.93 5.73
CA LYS A 110 11.72 -8.24 6.00
C LYS A 110 10.63 -8.14 7.06
N SER A 111 10.53 -6.98 7.70
CA SER A 111 9.45 -6.66 8.62
C SER A 111 8.98 -5.20 8.55
N THR A 112 7.83 -4.93 9.16
CA THR A 112 7.24 -3.60 9.29
C THR A 112 8.12 -2.68 10.14
N GLU A 113 8.72 -3.20 11.21
CA GLU A 113 9.67 -2.47 12.04
C GLU A 113 10.95 -2.11 11.28
N GLU A 114 11.46 -3.03 10.44
CA GLU A 114 12.59 -2.75 9.57
C GLU A 114 12.25 -1.72 8.49
N ALA A 115 11.05 -1.80 7.91
CA ALA A 115 10.55 -0.79 6.97
C ALA A 115 10.48 0.59 7.64
N TRP A 116 10.00 0.68 8.88
CA TRP A 116 9.98 1.91 9.67
C TRP A 116 11.38 2.45 9.96
N ARG A 117 12.32 1.58 10.33
CA ARG A 117 13.71 1.97 10.55
C ARG A 117 14.38 2.47 9.27
N LEU A 118 14.17 1.79 8.14
CA LEU A 118 14.68 2.21 6.84
C LEU A 118 14.04 3.53 6.42
N TRP A 119 12.74 3.70 6.67
CA TRP A 119 12.02 4.94 6.43
C TRP A 119 12.61 6.11 7.24
N ASP A 120 12.97 5.89 8.50
CA ASP A 120 13.57 6.94 9.33
C ASP A 120 14.99 7.31 8.88
N GLN A 121 15.69 6.42 8.17
CA GLN A 121 16.94 6.75 7.46
C GLN A 121 16.70 7.52 6.15
N ILE A 122 15.47 7.52 5.64
CA ILE A 122 15.05 8.19 4.40
C ILE A 122 14.43 9.59 4.69
N LYS A 123 13.98 9.89 5.93
CA LYS A 123 13.30 11.16 6.29
C LYS A 123 14.25 12.35 6.50
N PRO A 124 13.72 13.59 6.43
CA PRO A 124 12.92 14.23 5.39
C PRO A 124 13.76 15.05 4.43
#